data_AF-A0A704VU34-F1
#
_entry.id   AF-A0A704VU34-F1
#
_cell.length_a   1.000
_cell.length_b   1.000
_cell.length_c   1.000
_cell.angle_alpha   90.00
_cell.angle_beta   90.00
_cell.angle_gamma   90.00
#
_symmetry.space_group_name_H-M   'P 1'
#
loop_
_entity.id
_entity.type
_entity.pdbx_description
1 polymer ?
#
loop_
_entity_poly.entity_id
_entity_poly.type
_entity_poly.pdbx_seq_one_letter_code
_entity_poly.pdbx_strand_id
1 'polypeptide(L)' 'MFNEVHSSHGHTLLLITKPSLQATALLQHLKQSLAITGKLHNIQRSLEDISAGCIVLMDMMEAD' A
#
# COMPACT_ATOMS: atom_id res chain seq x y z
N MET A 1 -11.88 7.84 -17.14
CA MET A 1 -10.50 7.52 -16.72
C MET A 1 -10.37 8.05 -15.31
N PHE A 2 -10.34 7.18 -14.29
CA PHE A 2 -10.17 7.61 -12.90
C PHE A 2 -8.73 8.07 -12.70
N ASN A 3 -8.48 9.36 -12.90
CA ASN A 3 -7.19 9.98 -12.57
C ASN A 3 -7.36 10.68 -11.21
N GLU A 4 -7.38 9.88 -10.15
CA GLU A 4 -7.38 10.40 -8.79
C GLU A 4 -5.94 10.81 -8.45
N VAL A 5 -5.72 12.11 -8.30
CA VAL A 5 -4.43 12.66 -7.84
C VAL A 5 -4.57 12.95 -6.35
N HIS A 6 -3.85 12.20 -5.53
CA HIS A 6 -3.80 12.40 -4.08
C HIS A 6 -2.45 12.96 -3.67
N SER A 7 -2.46 14.02 -2.87
CA SER A 7 -1.29 14.53 -2.18
C SER A 7 -1.28 13.97 -0.76
N SER A 8 -0.24 13.22 -0.40
CA SER A 8 0.02 12.84 0.98
C SER A 8 0.99 13.83 1.62
N HIS A 9 0.83 14.08 2.92
CA HIS A 9 1.77 14.87 3.70
C HIS A 9 2.74 13.93 4.41
N GLY A 10 4.05 14.13 4.28
CA GLY A 10 5.08 13.30 4.92
C GLY A 10 5.66 12.18 4.04
N HIS A 11 6.58 11.39 4.61
CA HIS A 11 7.28 10.32 3.90
C HIS A 11 6.46 9.02 3.95
N THR A 12 6.13 8.46 2.79
CA THR A 12 5.45 7.17 2.66
C THR A 12 6.21 6.31 1.66
N LEU A 13 6.52 5.06 2.03
CA LEU A 13 7.11 4.10 1.11
C LEU A 13 5.98 3.29 0.46
N LEU A 14 5.85 3.43 -0.87
CA LEU A 14 4.85 2.74 -1.67
C LEU A 14 5.49 1.54 -2.38
N LEU A 15 4.95 0.34 -2.17
CA LEU A 15 5.35 -0.86 -2.89
C LEU A 15 4.18 -1.38 -3.69
N ILE A 16 4.31 -1.45 -5.02
CA ILE A 16 3.30 -2.04 -5.89
C ILE A 16 3.68 -3.48 -6.17
N THR A 17 2.84 -4.41 -5.74
CA THR A 17 3.04 -5.84 -5.99
C THR A 17 2.00 -6.36 -6.97
N LYS A 18 2.39 -7.36 -7.76
CA LYS A 18 1.42 -8.18 -8.52
C LYS A 18 0.40 -8.83 -7.57
N PRO A 19 -0.79 -9.20 -8.04
CA PRO A 19 -1.76 -9.94 -7.23
C PRO A 19 -1.07 -11.15 -6.61
N SER A 20 -1.07 -11.22 -5.29
CA SER A 20 -0.37 -12.27 -4.56
C SER A 20 -1.05 -12.61 -3.26
N LEU A 21 -1.31 -13.90 -3.05
CA LEU A 21 -1.79 -14.43 -1.78
C LEU A 21 -0.80 -14.18 -0.62
N GLN A 22 0.44 -13.80 -0.92
CA GLN A 22 1.51 -13.57 0.06
C GLN A 22 1.68 -12.08 0.43
N ALA A 23 0.88 -11.17 -0.14
CA ALA A 23 0.99 -9.73 0.10
C ALA A 23 0.96 -9.36 1.60
N THR A 24 0.09 -10.02 2.38
CA THR A 24 0.00 -9.83 3.83
C THR A 24 1.26 -10.29 4.56
N ALA A 25 1.83 -11.44 4.18
CA ALA A 25 3.06 -11.95 4.78
C ALA A 25 4.26 -11.03 4.50
N LEU A 26 4.36 -10.55 3.26
CA LEU A 26 5.36 -9.56 2.86
C LEU A 26 5.21 -8.26 3.66
N LEU A 27 3.99 -7.75 3.82
CA LEU A 27 3.73 -6.56 4.62
C LEU A 27 4.16 -6.75 6.08
N GLN A 28 3.84 -7.90 6.69
CA GLN A 28 4.24 -8.19 8.07
C GLN A 28 5.75 -8.26 8.22
N HIS A 29 6.43 -8.95 7.30
CA HIS A 29 7.88 -9.01 7.26
C HIS A 29 8.48 -7.60 7.17
N LEU A 30 8.02 -6.76 6.25
CA LEU A 30 8.52 -5.39 6.09
C LEU A 30 8.28 -4.52 7.33
N LYS A 31 7.11 -4.60 7.95
CA LYS A 31 6.81 -3.88 9.20
C LYS A 31 7.79 -4.26 10.31
N GLN A 32 8.12 -5.55 10.44
CA GLN A 32 9.07 -6.05 11.42
C GLN A 32 10.52 -5.63 11.09
N SER A 33 10.95 -5.80 9.85
CA SER A 33 12.33 -5.49 9.42
C SER A 33 12.66 -4.01 9.51
N LEU A 34 11.68 -3.14 9.25
CA LEU A 34 11.88 -1.69 9.21
C LEU A 34 11.36 -0.97 10.48
N ALA A 35 10.74 -1.71 11.41
CA ALA A 35 10.14 -1.17 12.63
C ALA A 35 9.16 -0.01 12.40
N ILE A 36 8.38 -0.09 11.30
CA ILE A 36 7.37 0.92 10.92
C ILE A 36 5.98 0.32 10.81
N THR A 37 4.97 1.19 10.83
CA THR A 37 3.59 0.79 10.55
C THR A 37 3.40 0.53 9.06
N GLY A 38 2.31 -0.16 8.71
CA GLY A 38 1.98 -0.34 7.30
C GLY A 38 0.59 -0.91 7.06
N LYS A 39 0.12 -0.74 5.82
CA LYS A 39 -1.23 -1.07 5.35
C LYS A 39 -1.16 -1.76 3.99
N LEU A 40 -2.00 -2.77 3.80
CA LEU A 40 -2.29 -3.35 2.49
C LEU A 40 -3.43 -2.54 1.87
N HIS A 41 -3.25 -2.06 0.65
CA HIS A 41 -4.21 -1.20 -0.03
C HIS A 41 -4.53 -1.75 -1.41
N ASN A 42 -5.80 -1.96 -1.70
CA ASN A 42 -6.22 -2.37 -3.05
C ASN A 42 -6.12 -1.14 -3.98
N ILE A 43 -5.44 -1.30 -5.11
CA ILE A 43 -5.21 -0.21 -6.08
C ILE A 43 -6.49 0.38 -6.69
N GLN A 44 -7.62 -0.35 -6.65
CA GLN A 44 -8.93 0.09 -7.10
C GLN A 44 -9.66 0.96 -6.07
N ARG A 45 -9.13 1.08 -4.84
CA ARG A 45 -9.71 1.93 -3.79
C ARG A 45 -8.96 3.26 -3.70
N SER A 46 -9.69 4.31 -3.35
CA SER A 46 -9.15 5.65 -3.14
C SER A 46 -8.10 5.71 -2.02
N LEU A 47 -7.16 6.66 -2.12
CA LEU A 47 -5.99 6.81 -1.25
C LEU A 47 -6.25 7.67 0.01
N GLU A 48 -7.51 8.03 0.30
CA GLU A 48 -7.93 9.03 1.31
C GLU A 48 -7.51 8.69 2.75
N ASP A 49 -7.31 7.40 3.05
CA ASP A 49 -7.05 6.89 4.41
C ASP A 49 -5.63 6.31 4.57
N ILE A 50 -4.63 6.93 3.96
CA ILE A 50 -3.22 6.53 4.13
C ILE A 50 -2.51 7.50 5.05
N SER A 51 -2.22 7.04 6.27
CA SER A 51 -1.41 7.77 7.23
C SER A 51 0.02 7.99 6.73
N ALA A 52 0.60 9.14 7.08
CA ALA A 52 2.00 9.43 6.85
C ALA A 52 2.92 8.48 7.65
N GLY A 53 4.17 8.32 7.19
CA GLY A 53 5.20 7.59 7.95
C GLY A 53 5.00 6.08 8.00
N CYS A 54 4.31 5.51 7.01
CA CYS A 54 4.05 4.08 6.92
C CYS A 54 4.52 3.48 5.58
N ILE A 55 4.59 2.15 5.55
CA ILE A 55 4.64 1.39 4.31
C ILE A 55 3.22 1.10 3.81
N VAL A 56 3.00 1.32 2.53
CA VAL A 56 1.79 0.89 1.84
C VAL A 56 2.16 -0.14 0.80
N LEU A 57 1.61 -1.34 0.95
CA LEU A 57 1.68 -2.36 -0.08
C LEU A 57 0.42 -2.26 -0.94
N MET A 58 0.58 -1.85 -2.19
CA MET A 58 -0.49 -1.74 -3.16
C MET A 58 -0.71 -3.12 -3.80
N ASP A 59 -1.85 -3.72 -3.51
CA ASP A 59 -2.28 -4.97 -4.10
C ASP A 59 -2.98 -4.68 -5.43
N MET A 60 -2.32 -5.05 -6.52
CA MET A 60 -2.97 -5.12 -7.83
C MET A 60 -3.89 -6.33 -7.81
N MET A 61 -5.18 -6.17 -7.52
CA MET A 61 -6.15 -7.21 -7.87
C MET A 61 -6.33 -7.22 -9.40
N GLU A 62 -6.36 -8.41 -10.01
CA GLU A 62 -6.88 -8.51 -11.38
C GLU A 62 -8.31 -7.98 -11.37
N ALA A 63 -8.60 -7.03 -12.27
CA ALA A 63 -9.98 -6.69 -12.54
C ALA A 63 -10.59 -7.90 -13.26
N ASP A 64 -11.66 -8.48 -12.70
CA ASP A 64 -12.52 -9.44 -13.40
C ASP A 64 -12.89 -8.93 -14.81
#